data_AF-A0A925SQD4-F1
#
_entry.id   AF-A0A925SQD4-F1
#
_cell.length_a   1.000
_cell.length_b   1.000
_cell.length_c   1.000
_cell.angle_alpha   90.00
_cell.angle_beta   90.00
_cell.angle_gamma   90.00
#
_symmetry.space_group_name_H-M   'P 1'
#
loop_
_entity.id
_entity.type
_entity.pdbx_description
1 polymer ?
#
loop_
_entity_poly.entity_id
_entity_poly.type
_entity_poly.pdbx_seq_one_letter_code
_entity_poly.pdbx_strand_id
1 'polypeptide(L)'
;IIFYMLIFLTSVASAEIYRWEDANGINFTDDSSSVPEKYRESPFAETNAQPEGTNPHVRVAMIQQNRPVANQENQAVAHQVNLEHHRRVAEAKKQQQINTRDFQTTLQSLAKFIVIWIMLGFCLFVIWIVTIVDIARSKFINPSNKTAWLLLVLLLPLFGMLPYMILGSNQKCIQ
;
A
#
# COMPACT_ATOMS: atom_id res chain seq x y z
N ILE A 1 -14.59 -11.12 -12.89
CA ILE A 1 -13.56 -10.05 -12.93
C ILE A 1 -13.11 -9.66 -11.53
N ILE A 2 -13.98 -9.18 -10.63
CA ILE A 2 -13.59 -8.82 -9.25
C ILE A 2 -12.99 -10.01 -8.48
N PHE A 3 -13.59 -11.20 -8.58
CA PHE A 3 -13.06 -12.40 -7.92
C PHE A 3 -11.67 -12.82 -8.47
N TYR A 4 -11.45 -12.68 -9.79
CA TYR A 4 -10.16 -12.94 -10.42
C TYR A 4 -9.11 -11.86 -10.11
N MET A 5 -9.52 -10.59 -9.98
CA MET A 5 -8.66 -9.49 -9.53
C MET A 5 -8.26 -9.65 -8.07
N LEU A 6 -9.17 -10.15 -7.21
CA LEU A 6 -8.88 -10.43 -5.81
C LEU A 6 -7.86 -11.58 -5.65
N ILE A 7 -7.93 -12.61 -6.49
CA ILE A 7 -6.97 -13.72 -6.55
C ILE A 7 -5.60 -13.24 -7.08
N PHE A 8 -5.57 -12.29 -8.00
CA PHE A 8 -4.30 -11.73 -8.50
C PHE A 8 -3.65 -10.75 -7.51
N LEU A 9 -4.43 -10.04 -6.70
CA LEU A 9 -3.94 -9.05 -5.74
C LEU A 9 -3.19 -9.68 -4.55
N THR A 10 -3.40 -10.97 -4.28
CA THR A 10 -2.66 -11.70 -3.23
C THR A 10 -1.26 -12.13 -3.66
N SER A 11 -0.89 -11.93 -4.93
CA SER A 11 0.45 -12.24 -5.42
C SER A 11 1.42 -11.09 -5.16
N VAL A 12 1.54 -10.65 -3.91
CA VAL A 12 2.62 -9.75 -3.49
C VAL A 12 3.79 -10.63 -3.07
N ALA A 13 4.73 -10.87 -3.99
CA ALA A 13 6.03 -11.40 -3.64
C ALA A 13 6.73 -10.33 -2.78
N SER A 14 6.78 -10.54 -1.46
CA SER A 14 7.56 -9.68 -0.58
C SER A 14 9.04 -9.95 -0.85
N ALA A 15 9.71 -9.01 -1.50
CA ALA A 15 11.16 -8.99 -1.57
C ALA A 15 11.66 -8.42 -0.23
N GLU A 16 11.99 -9.31 0.70
CA GLU A 16 12.63 -8.94 1.96
C GLU A 16 14.12 -8.68 1.71
N ILE A 17 14.57 -7.45 1.98
CA ILE A 17 15.98 -7.06 1.86
C ILE A 17 16.64 -7.40 3.19
N TYR A 18 17.53 -8.38 3.18
CA TYR A 18 18.27 -8.79 4.37
C TYR A 18 19.43 -7.83 4.62
N ARG A 19 19.53 -7.33 5.85
CA ARG A 19 20.59 -6.42 6.29
C ARG A 19 21.39 -7.05 7.44
N TRP A 20 22.72 -7.07 7.33
CA TRP A 20 23.61 -7.45 8.43
C TRP A 20 24.86 -6.57 8.48
N GLU A 21 25.53 -6.54 9.63
CA GLU A 21 26.71 -5.72 9.88
C GLU A 21 27.90 -6.59 10.31
N ASP A 22 29.05 -6.36 9.68
CA ASP A 22 30.31 -7.01 10.01
C ASP A 22 31.47 -5.99 10.11
N ALA A 23 32.70 -6.46 10.35
CA ALA A 23 33.88 -5.60 10.51
C ALA A 23 34.21 -4.76 9.27
N ASN A 24 33.62 -5.07 8.10
CA ASN A 24 33.81 -4.36 6.85
C ASN A 24 32.68 -3.36 6.56
N GLY A 25 31.60 -3.36 7.35
CA GLY A 25 30.49 -2.41 7.25
C GLY A 25 29.10 -3.07 7.18
N ILE A 26 28.12 -2.30 6.68
CA ILE A 26 26.72 -2.73 6.55
C ILE A 26 26.52 -3.34 5.15
N ASN A 27 26.02 -4.57 5.09
CA ASN A 27 25.74 -5.29 3.86
C ASN A 27 24.24 -5.48 3.67
N PHE A 28 23.80 -5.51 2.40
CA PHE A 28 22.41 -5.71 1.98
C PHE A 28 22.37 -6.79 0.91
N THR A 29 21.42 -7.72 1.00
CA THR A 29 21.19 -8.74 -0.03
C THR A 29 19.73 -9.09 -0.15
N ASP A 30 19.31 -9.47 -1.36
CA ASP A 30 17.97 -9.98 -1.65
C ASP A 30 17.92 -11.52 -1.62
N ASP A 31 19.09 -12.17 -1.51
CA ASP A 31 19.22 -13.63 -1.49
C ASP A 31 19.57 -14.12 -0.08
N SER A 32 18.61 -14.73 0.60
CA SER A 32 18.76 -15.31 1.95
C SER A 32 19.92 -16.31 2.05
N SER A 33 20.31 -16.95 0.95
CA SER A 33 21.42 -17.92 0.93
C SER A 33 22.79 -17.24 1.12
N SER A 34 22.92 -15.97 0.75
CA SER A 34 24.16 -15.20 0.84
C SER A 34 24.42 -14.62 2.24
N VAL A 35 23.42 -14.64 3.13
CA VAL A 35 23.57 -14.22 4.52
C VAL A 35 24.36 -15.28 5.31
N PRO A 36 25.49 -14.92 5.94
CA PRO A 36 26.25 -15.85 6.77
C PRO A 36 25.39 -16.42 7.90
N GLU A 37 25.54 -17.71 8.21
CA GLU A 37 24.69 -18.46 9.16
C GLU A 37 24.62 -17.80 10.55
N LYS A 38 25.70 -17.12 10.98
CA LYS A 38 25.76 -16.36 12.23
C LYS A 38 24.79 -15.16 12.30
N TYR A 39 24.21 -14.75 11.18
CA TYR A 39 23.24 -13.65 11.06
C TYR A 39 21.88 -14.11 10.53
N ARG A 40 21.69 -15.41 10.31
CA ARG A 40 20.53 -15.97 9.61
C ARG A 40 19.26 -16.03 10.47
N GLU A 41 19.38 -15.95 11.79
CA GLU A 41 18.25 -16.08 12.71
C GLU A 41 18.42 -15.20 13.97
N SER A 42 17.57 -14.17 14.12
CA SER A 42 16.95 -13.85 15.41
C SER A 42 15.47 -13.56 15.16
N PRO A 43 14.59 -14.57 15.27
CA PRO A 43 13.15 -14.40 15.05
C PRO A 43 12.43 -13.62 16.15
N PHE A 44 13.13 -13.09 17.16
CA PHE A 44 12.53 -12.37 18.28
C PHE A 44 13.44 -11.26 18.81
N ALA A 45 13.51 -10.13 18.10
CA ALA A 45 14.01 -8.89 18.69
C ALA A 45 13.34 -7.63 18.12
N GLU A 46 12.15 -7.76 17.56
CA GLU A 46 11.38 -6.61 17.06
C GLU A 46 10.00 -6.56 17.70
N THR A 47 9.95 -6.57 19.04
CA THR A 47 8.81 -6.07 19.82
C THR A 47 9.31 -5.74 21.23
N ASN A 48 9.34 -4.44 21.55
CA ASN A 48 9.70 -3.82 22.85
C ASN A 48 11.19 -3.55 23.12
N ALA A 49 11.71 -2.45 22.59
CA ALA A 49 12.77 -1.69 23.26
C ALA A 49 12.50 -0.19 23.10
N GLN A 50 11.77 0.32 24.09
CA GLN A 50 11.69 1.71 24.50
C GLN A 50 13.12 2.29 24.68
N PRO A 51 13.37 3.60 24.46
CA PRO A 51 14.72 4.13 24.54
C PRO A 51 15.13 4.21 26.02
N GLU A 52 15.92 3.22 26.47
CA GLU A 52 16.58 3.25 27.76
C GLU A 52 17.78 4.20 27.68
N GLY A 53 17.74 5.23 28.51
CA GLY A 53 18.78 6.24 28.59
C GLY A 53 20.11 5.63 28.99
N THR A 54 21.14 5.85 28.17
CA THR A 54 22.52 5.60 28.58
C THR A 54 23.33 6.88 28.38
N ASN A 55 23.57 7.55 29.50
CA ASN A 55 24.59 8.58 29.67
C ASN A 55 25.97 8.03 29.33
N PRO A 56 26.78 8.69 28.48
CA PRO A 56 28.21 8.64 28.60
C PRO A 56 28.65 9.79 29.51
N HIS A 57 28.97 9.46 30.76
CA HIS A 57 29.73 10.33 31.67
C HIS A 57 31.14 10.52 31.10
N VAL A 58 31.30 11.46 30.17
CA VAL A 58 32.59 11.93 29.72
C VAL A 58 33.14 12.88 30.79
N ARG A 59 34.18 12.40 31.45
CA ARG A 59 35.07 13.11 32.38
C ARG A 59 35.55 14.42 31.75
N VAL A 60 34.89 15.54 32.06
CA VAL A 60 35.38 16.88 31.70
C VAL A 60 36.48 17.25 32.67
N ALA A 61 37.72 16.98 32.28
CA ALA A 61 38.90 17.52 32.93
C ALA A 61 38.92 19.05 32.74
N MET A 62 39.19 19.73 33.84
CA MET A 62 39.22 21.18 33.99
C MET A 62 40.23 21.83 33.03
N ILE A 63 39.74 22.62 32.08
CA ILE A 63 40.50 23.77 31.55
C ILE A 63 39.53 24.96 31.44
N GLN A 64 39.42 25.72 32.52
CA GLN A 64 38.86 27.07 32.53
C GLN A 64 39.85 27.97 31.79
N GLN A 65 39.74 28.02 30.46
CA GLN A 65 40.58 28.88 29.63
C GLN A 65 40.04 30.32 29.65
N ASN A 66 40.74 31.14 30.43
CA ASN A 66 40.70 32.59 30.43
C ASN A 66 40.68 33.19 29.01
N ARG A 67 39.59 33.88 28.61
CA ARG A 67 39.59 34.97 27.60
C ARG A 67 38.39 35.91 27.81
N PRO A 68 38.61 37.19 28.17
CA PRO A 68 37.67 38.25 27.85
C PRO A 68 37.93 38.76 26.42
N VAL A 69 36.89 39.32 25.78
CA VAL A 69 36.94 40.06 24.51
C VAL A 69 36.93 39.22 23.20
N ALA A 70 35.84 38.46 22.98
CA ALA A 70 35.41 38.03 21.62
C ALA A 70 33.87 37.87 21.55
N ASN A 71 33.12 38.62 22.36
CA ASN A 71 31.72 38.31 22.62
C ASN A 71 30.72 38.94 21.63
N GLN A 72 31.18 39.91 20.83
CA GLN A 72 30.30 40.67 19.92
C GLN A 72 30.25 40.05 18.52
N GLU A 73 31.39 39.61 18.00
CA GLU A 73 31.49 38.88 16.73
C GLU A 73 30.83 37.50 16.81
N ASN A 74 31.05 36.77 17.91
CA ASN A 74 30.45 35.45 18.11
C ASN A 74 28.92 35.48 18.29
N GLN A 75 28.35 36.57 18.83
CA GLN A 75 26.90 36.74 18.91
C GLN A 75 26.28 37.12 17.57
N ALA A 76 26.96 37.94 16.77
CA ALA A 76 26.54 38.26 15.40
C ALA A 76 26.55 37.01 14.50
N VAL A 77 27.59 36.17 14.60
CA VAL A 77 27.69 34.89 13.89
C VAL A 77 26.62 33.91 14.36
N ALA A 78 26.37 33.79 15.67
CA ALA A 78 25.30 32.94 16.20
C ALA A 78 23.90 33.38 15.73
N HIS A 79 23.65 34.70 15.66
CA HIS A 79 22.38 35.23 15.15
C HIS A 79 22.22 34.96 13.65
N GLN A 80 23.29 35.13 12.87
CA GLN A 80 23.31 34.85 11.44
C GLN A 80 23.09 33.35 11.15
N VAL A 81 23.74 32.46 11.89
CA VAL A 81 23.55 31.01 11.80
C VAL A 81 22.10 30.62 12.15
N ASN A 82 21.49 31.27 13.14
CA ASN A 82 20.10 31.01 13.50
C ASN A 82 19.10 31.46 12.41
N LEU A 83 19.35 32.62 11.78
CA LEU A 83 18.58 33.12 10.64
C LEU A 83 18.67 32.17 9.44
N GLU A 84 19.87 31.71 9.11
CA GLU A 84 20.07 30.73 8.04
C GLU A 84 19.43 29.38 8.37
N HIS A 85 19.48 28.96 9.63
CA HIS A 85 18.82 27.74 10.06
C HIS A 85 17.30 27.86 9.92
N HIS A 86 16.69 28.96 10.34
CA HIS A 86 15.27 29.22 10.15
C HIS A 86 14.87 29.28 8.68
N ARG A 87 15.71 29.88 7.82
CA ARG A 87 15.49 29.91 6.38
C ARG A 87 15.51 28.50 5.78
N ARG A 88 16.51 27.69 6.10
CA ARG A 88 16.62 26.31 5.62
C ARG A 88 15.47 25.44 6.12
N VAL A 89 15.05 25.63 7.36
CA VAL A 89 13.87 24.93 7.92
C VAL A 89 12.58 25.38 7.22
N ALA A 90 12.45 26.66 6.89
CA ALA A 90 11.29 27.16 6.13
C ALA A 90 11.25 26.61 4.70
N GLU A 91 12.40 26.51 4.03
CA GLU A 91 12.53 25.90 2.70
C GLU A 91 12.25 24.40 2.73
N ALA A 92 12.80 23.66 3.71
CA ALA A 92 12.54 22.23 3.89
C ALA A 92 11.05 21.95 4.17
N LYS A 93 10.40 22.77 5.00
CA LYS A 93 8.95 22.65 5.26
C LYS A 93 8.12 22.90 4.00
N LYS A 94 8.47 23.88 3.17
CA LYS A 94 7.79 24.11 1.89
C LYS A 94 7.92 22.89 0.98
N GLN A 95 9.13 22.34 0.86
CA GLN A 95 9.37 21.16 0.02
C GLN A 95 8.58 19.93 0.51
N GLN A 96 8.57 19.71 1.83
CA GLN A 96 7.82 18.61 2.45
C GLN A 96 6.30 18.80 2.34
N GLN A 97 5.83 20.04 2.41
CA GLN A 97 4.42 20.40 2.28
C GLN A 97 3.91 20.30 0.84
N ILE A 98 4.76 20.61 -0.16
CA ILE A 98 4.43 20.44 -1.58
C ILE A 98 4.25 18.94 -1.88
N ASN A 99 5.22 18.11 -1.47
CA ASN A 99 5.15 16.67 -1.70
C ASN A 99 3.91 16.01 -1.04
N THR A 100 3.56 16.44 0.17
CA THR A 100 2.38 15.87 0.87
C THR A 100 1.05 16.31 0.26
N ARG A 101 0.94 17.55 -0.25
CA ARG A 101 -0.28 18.02 -0.94
C ARG A 101 -0.49 17.31 -2.27
N ASP A 102 0.57 17.15 -3.06
CA ASP A 102 0.50 16.48 -4.35
C ASP A 102 0.15 14.99 -4.19
N PHE A 103 0.71 14.33 -3.17
CA PHE A 103 0.34 12.96 -2.84
C PHE A 103 -1.12 12.85 -2.35
N GLN A 104 -1.57 13.76 -1.48
CA GLN A 104 -2.94 13.72 -0.98
C GLN A 104 -3.97 13.95 -2.10
N THR A 105 -3.71 14.86 -3.04
CA THR A 105 -4.61 15.11 -4.16
C THR A 105 -4.65 13.94 -5.15
N THR A 106 -3.52 13.28 -5.39
CA THR A 106 -3.47 12.07 -6.22
C THR A 106 -4.20 10.91 -5.54
N LEU A 107 -3.99 10.67 -4.25
CA LEU A 107 -4.74 9.66 -3.49
C LEU A 107 -6.25 9.93 -3.48
N GLN A 108 -6.67 11.18 -3.28
CA GLN A 108 -8.09 11.53 -3.34
C GLN A 108 -8.70 11.26 -4.71
N SER A 109 -7.94 11.51 -5.78
CA SER A 109 -8.39 11.22 -7.14
C SER A 109 -8.52 9.71 -7.36
N LEU A 110 -7.50 8.93 -6.98
CA LEU A 110 -7.53 7.47 -7.05
C LEU A 110 -8.66 6.87 -6.21
N ALA A 111 -8.86 7.35 -4.99
CA ALA A 111 -9.95 6.90 -4.12
C ALA A 111 -11.33 7.13 -4.78
N LYS A 112 -11.54 8.29 -5.41
CA LYS A 112 -12.78 8.57 -6.16
C LYS A 112 -12.96 7.59 -7.33
N PHE A 113 -11.91 7.32 -8.10
CA PHE A 113 -11.97 6.33 -9.17
C PHE A 113 -12.32 4.94 -8.63
N ILE A 114 -11.66 4.50 -7.56
CA ILE A 114 -11.92 3.20 -6.93
C ILE A 114 -13.38 3.09 -6.49
N VAL A 115 -13.94 4.13 -5.86
CA VAL A 115 -15.35 4.15 -5.45
C VAL A 115 -16.28 3.99 -6.66
N ILE A 116 -16.02 4.68 -7.76
CA ILE A 116 -16.81 4.55 -9.01
C ILE A 116 -16.76 3.11 -9.53
N TRP A 117 -15.57 2.51 -9.57
CA TRP A 117 -15.40 1.13 -10.03
C TRP A 117 -16.07 0.11 -9.12
N ILE A 118 -16.02 0.31 -7.79
CA ILE A 118 -16.72 -0.54 -6.82
C ILE A 118 -18.23 -0.43 -7.03
N MET A 119 -18.76 0.78 -7.20
CA MET A 119 -20.19 1.01 -7.40
C MET A 119 -20.67 0.37 -8.71
N LEU A 120 -19.90 0.50 -9.79
CA LEU A 120 -20.16 -0.16 -11.08
C LEU A 120 -20.11 -1.69 -10.96
N GLY A 121 -19.07 -2.21 -10.30
CA GLY A 121 -18.91 -3.64 -10.05
C GLY A 121 -20.04 -4.23 -9.22
N PHE A 122 -20.51 -3.50 -8.20
CA PHE A 122 -21.65 -3.88 -7.39
C PHE A 122 -22.95 -3.91 -8.20
N CYS A 123 -23.19 -2.89 -9.03
CA CYS A 123 -24.35 -2.87 -9.92
C CYS A 123 -24.36 -4.08 -10.88
N LEU A 124 -23.22 -4.38 -11.50
CA LEU A 124 -23.06 -5.57 -12.35
C LEU A 124 -23.27 -6.87 -11.59
N PHE A 125 -22.82 -6.95 -10.34
CA PHE A 125 -23.03 -8.11 -9.48
C PHE A 125 -24.51 -8.31 -9.17
N VAL A 126 -25.24 -7.24 -8.85
CA VAL A 126 -26.69 -7.32 -8.62
C VAL A 126 -27.42 -7.80 -9.88
N ILE A 127 -27.09 -7.24 -11.05
CA ILE A 127 -27.69 -7.67 -12.33
C ILE A 127 -27.38 -9.15 -12.61
N TRP A 128 -26.17 -9.60 -12.32
CA TRP A 128 -25.78 -11.00 -12.45
C TRP A 128 -26.62 -11.92 -11.57
N ILE A 129 -26.80 -11.59 -10.29
CA ILE A 129 -27.66 -12.35 -9.37
C ILE A 129 -29.11 -12.36 -9.87
N VAL A 130 -29.65 -11.22 -10.29
CA VAL A 130 -31.01 -11.14 -10.84
C VAL A 130 -31.15 -12.04 -12.07
N THR A 131 -30.14 -12.08 -12.93
CA THR A 131 -30.15 -12.94 -14.13
C THR A 131 -30.15 -14.42 -13.77
N ILE A 132 -29.37 -14.84 -12.77
CA ILE A 132 -29.41 -16.22 -12.26
C ILE A 132 -30.79 -16.55 -11.71
N VAL A 133 -31.38 -15.65 -10.91
CA VAL A 133 -32.73 -15.84 -10.36
C VAL A 133 -33.78 -15.91 -11.46
N ASP A 134 -33.69 -15.07 -12.49
CA ASP A 134 -34.57 -15.09 -13.66
C ASP A 134 -34.48 -16.43 -14.41
N ILE A 135 -33.28 -16.96 -14.63
CA ILE A 135 -33.08 -18.29 -15.23
C ILE A 135 -33.66 -19.38 -14.33
N ALA A 136 -33.40 -19.32 -13.03
CA ALA A 136 -33.85 -20.32 -12.07
C ALA A 136 -35.38 -20.34 -11.95
N ARG A 137 -36.05 -19.19 -12.03
CA ARG A 137 -37.52 -19.07 -11.98
C ARG A 137 -38.19 -19.34 -13.33
N SER A 138 -37.49 -19.11 -14.43
CA SER A 138 -38.05 -19.32 -15.78
C SER A 138 -38.37 -20.80 -16.04
N LYS A 139 -39.54 -21.03 -16.66
CA LYS A 139 -39.94 -22.32 -17.20
C LYS A 139 -39.45 -22.41 -18.65
N PHE A 140 -38.42 -23.23 -18.85
CA PHE A 140 -37.92 -23.54 -20.18
C PHE A 140 -38.66 -24.74 -20.75
N ILE A 141 -38.87 -24.74 -22.06
CA ILE A 141 -39.48 -25.85 -22.81
C ILE A 141 -38.69 -27.15 -22.59
N ASN A 142 -37.36 -27.05 -22.58
CA ASN A 142 -36.46 -28.16 -22.30
C ASN A 142 -35.69 -27.93 -20.99
N PRO A 143 -35.74 -28.86 -20.02
CA PRO A 143 -35.01 -28.72 -18.75
C PRO A 143 -33.49 -28.72 -18.95
N SER A 144 -32.98 -29.38 -19.99
CA SER A 144 -31.54 -29.39 -20.32
C SER A 144 -31.01 -28.01 -20.68
N ASN A 145 -31.77 -27.24 -21.49
CA ASN A 145 -31.36 -25.90 -21.91
C ASN A 145 -31.29 -24.94 -20.73
N LYS A 146 -32.18 -25.09 -19.74
CA LYS A 146 -32.14 -24.30 -18.51
C LYS A 146 -30.81 -24.47 -17.77
N THR A 147 -30.37 -25.70 -17.59
CA THR A 147 -29.12 -26.01 -16.89
C THR A 147 -27.92 -25.49 -17.66
N ALA A 148 -27.91 -25.61 -18.99
CA ALA A 148 -26.84 -25.07 -19.82
C ALA A 148 -26.73 -23.53 -19.70
N TRP A 149 -27.85 -22.81 -19.74
CA TRP A 149 -27.88 -21.36 -19.54
C TRP A 149 -27.45 -20.95 -18.13
N LEU A 150 -27.91 -21.67 -17.11
CA LEU A 150 -27.52 -21.42 -15.73
C LEU A 150 -26.02 -21.65 -15.53
N LEU A 151 -25.48 -22.75 -16.07
CA LEU A 151 -24.06 -23.08 -15.99
C LEU A 151 -23.20 -22.04 -16.73
N LEU A 152 -23.63 -21.60 -17.91
CA LEU A 152 -22.94 -20.58 -18.70
C LEU A 152 -22.86 -19.25 -17.95
N VAL A 153 -23.97 -18.79 -17.37
CA VAL A 153 -24.02 -17.53 -16.60
C VAL A 153 -23.27 -17.64 -15.27
N LEU A 154 -23.26 -18.82 -14.65
CA LEU A 154 -22.52 -19.07 -13.41
C LEU A 154 -21.01 -19.07 -13.64
N LEU A 155 -20.56 -19.76 -14.70
CA LEU A 155 -19.13 -19.96 -14.98
C LEU A 155 -18.52 -18.76 -15.72
N LEU A 156 -19.32 -18.04 -16.49
CA LEU A 156 -18.93 -16.80 -17.16
C LEU A 156 -19.95 -15.68 -16.86
N PRO A 157 -19.80 -14.95 -15.74
CA PRO A 157 -20.76 -13.93 -15.32
C PRO A 157 -21.04 -12.82 -16.34
N LEU A 158 -20.00 -12.29 -16.99
CA LEU A 158 -20.18 -11.24 -18.02
C LEU A 158 -20.55 -11.82 -19.37
N PHE A 159 -19.84 -12.87 -19.81
CA PHE A 159 -20.03 -13.44 -21.13
C PHE A 159 -21.27 -14.32 -21.25
N GLY A 160 -21.81 -14.84 -20.15
CA GLY A 160 -23.03 -15.64 -20.14
C GLY A 160 -24.31 -14.78 -20.17
N MET A 161 -24.28 -13.57 -19.59
CA MET A 161 -25.45 -12.68 -19.57
C MET A 161 -25.83 -12.16 -20.97
N LEU A 162 -24.84 -11.77 -21.78
CA LEU A 162 -25.03 -11.28 -23.16
C LEU A 162 -25.81 -12.26 -24.06
N PRO A 163 -25.35 -13.51 -24.26
CA PRO A 163 -26.06 -14.48 -25.08
C PRO A 163 -27.38 -14.91 -24.43
N TYR A 164 -27.50 -14.89 -23.09
CA TYR A 164 -28.76 -15.19 -22.42
C TYR A 164 -29.85 -14.15 -22.76
N MET A 165 -29.52 -12.86 -22.74
CA MET A 165 -30.47 -11.81 -23.11
C MET A 165 -30.90 -11.91 -24.58
N ILE A 166 -30.00 -12.30 -25.49
CA ILE A 166 -30.28 -12.35 -26.93
C ILE A 166 -30.99 -13.66 -27.34
N LEU A 167 -30.52 -14.82 -26.88
CA LEU A 167 -31.02 -16.14 -27.31
C LEU A 167 -31.82 -16.87 -26.22
N GLY A 168 -31.44 -16.71 -24.95
CA GLY A 168 -32.07 -17.42 -23.83
C GLY A 168 -33.50 -16.97 -23.56
N SER A 169 -33.80 -15.69 -23.80
CA SER A 169 -35.15 -15.10 -23.66
C SER A 169 -36.17 -15.71 -24.63
N ASN A 170 -35.75 -16.06 -25.85
CA ASN A 170 -36.60 -16.64 -26.90
C ASN A 170 -36.96 -18.12 -26.68
N GLN A 171 -36.29 -18.80 -25.72
CA GLN A 171 -36.54 -20.20 -25.38
C GLN A 171 -37.43 -20.37 -24.15
N LYS A 172 -37.90 -19.25 -23.59
CA LYS A 172 -38.88 -19.25 -22.49
C LYS A 172 -40.24 -19.66 -23.07
N CYS A 173 -40.97 -20.49 -22.33
CA CYS A 173 -42.36 -20.77 -22.68
C CYS A 173 -43.12 -19.44 -22.55
N ILE A 174 -43.66 -18.92 -23.65
CA ILE A 174 -44.56 -17.76 -23.61
C ILE A 174 -45.75 -18.17 -22.74
N GLN A 175 -45.96 -17.44 -21.64
CA GLN A 175 -47.15 -17.59 -20.81
C GLN A 175 -48.22 -16.60 -21.31
#